data_AF-A0A540KUJ7-F1
#
_entry.id   AF-A0A540KUJ7-F1
#
_cell.length_a   1.000
_cell.length_b   1.000
_cell.length_c   1.000
_cell.angle_alpha   90.00
_cell.angle_beta   90.00
_cell.angle_gamma   90.00
#
_symmetry.space_group_name_H-M   'P 1'
#
loop_
_entity.id
_entity.type
_entity.pdbx_description
1 polymer ?
#
loop_
_entity_poly.entity_id
_entity_poly.type
_entity_poly.pdbx_seq_one_letter_code
_entity_poly.pdbx_strand_id
1 'polypeptide(L)'
;MLYIRNLPFNISRDEMYDIFDKYSVIRQIRIGTNKDTRGTAFVVYEDIYNAKTVVDHLSGFNVANRYLTMLYYQQANMARSPTRRRRRKRLPGCRRSTASPPKISDFSDRSSG
;
A
#
# COMPACT_ATOMS: atom_id res chain seq x y z
N MET A 1 6.20 -6.35 -11.90
CA MET A 1 5.90 -7.52 -11.04
C MET A 1 4.97 -7.08 -9.92
N LEU A 2 3.93 -7.86 -9.66
CA LEU A 2 2.99 -7.64 -8.57
C LEU A 2 3.23 -8.65 -7.46
N TYR A 3 3.03 -8.18 -6.23
CA TYR A 3 3.12 -8.96 -5.01
C TYR A 3 1.76 -8.99 -4.33
N ILE A 4 1.24 -10.18 -4.13
CA ILE A 4 -0.09 -10.40 -3.57
C ILE A 4 0.08 -11.00 -2.18
N ARG A 5 -0.65 -10.44 -1.22
CA ARG A 5 -0.70 -10.90 0.17
C ARG A 5 -2.12 -11.25 0.56
N ASN A 6 -2.21 -12.05 1.63
CA ASN A 6 -3.46 -12.45 2.27
C ASN A 6 -4.31 -13.38 1.38
N LEU A 7 -3.66 -14.19 0.54
CA LEU A 7 -4.36 -15.21 -0.25
C LEU A 7 -4.86 -16.35 0.65
N PRO A 8 -6.07 -16.87 0.43
CA PRO A 8 -6.55 -18.07 1.08
C PRO A 8 -5.73 -19.30 0.63
N PHE A 9 -5.54 -20.27 1.52
CA PHE A 9 -4.74 -21.47 1.20
C PHE A 9 -5.43 -22.43 0.23
N ASN A 10 -6.74 -22.25 0.01
CA ASN A 10 -7.52 -23.06 -0.93
C ASN A 10 -7.44 -22.56 -2.38
N ILE A 11 -6.81 -21.40 -2.64
CA ILE A 11 -6.72 -20.87 -4.00
C ILE A 11 -5.79 -21.75 -4.84
N SER A 12 -6.27 -22.18 -6.00
CA SER A 12 -5.46 -22.94 -6.96
C SER A 12 -4.73 -22.02 -7.94
N ARG A 13 -3.69 -22.56 -8.58
CA ARG A 13 -2.97 -21.82 -9.63
C ARG A 13 -3.89 -21.47 -10.79
N ASP A 14 -4.77 -22.38 -11.17
CA ASP A 14 -5.71 -22.20 -12.28
C ASP A 14 -6.70 -21.07 -12.01
N GLU A 15 -7.26 -21.00 -10.80
CA GLU A 15 -8.14 -19.88 -10.39
C GLU A 15 -7.40 -18.54 -10.42
N MET A 16 -6.13 -18.51 -10.04
CA MET A 16 -5.30 -17.32 -10.20
C MET A 16 -5.20 -16.92 -11.66
N TYR A 17 -4.87 -17.86 -12.55
CA TYR A 17 -4.84 -17.56 -13.98
C TYR A 17 -6.19 -17.02 -14.45
N ASP A 18 -7.31 -17.65 -14.13
CA ASP A 18 -8.64 -17.19 -14.54
C ASP A 18 -9.00 -15.79 -14.03
N ILE A 19 -8.64 -15.46 -12.78
CA ILE A 19 -8.92 -14.14 -12.21
C ILE A 19 -8.05 -13.09 -12.90
N PHE A 20 -6.74 -13.33 -12.99
CA PHE A 20 -5.79 -12.33 -13.46
C PHE A 20 -5.79 -12.18 -15.00
N ASP A 21 -6.09 -13.25 -15.74
CA ASP A 21 -6.13 -13.27 -17.21
C ASP A 21 -7.29 -12.43 -17.76
N LYS A 22 -8.43 -12.40 -17.04
CA LYS A 22 -9.57 -11.54 -17.37
C LYS A 22 -9.23 -10.05 -17.42
N TYR A 23 -8.25 -9.61 -16.63
CA TYR A 23 -7.85 -8.21 -16.59
C TYR A 23 -6.67 -7.91 -17.51
N SER A 24 -5.69 -8.83 -17.61
CA SER A 24 -4.46 -8.61 -18.36
C SER A 24 -3.69 -9.90 -18.64
N VAL A 25 -2.95 -9.93 -19.76
CA VAL A 25 -2.10 -11.06 -20.14
C VAL A 25 -0.96 -11.24 -19.16
N ILE A 26 -0.90 -12.43 -18.56
CA ILE A 26 0.09 -12.79 -17.54
C ILE A 26 1.27 -13.50 -18.18
N ARG A 27 2.50 -13.09 -17.83
CA ARG A 27 3.71 -13.78 -18.28
C ARG A 27 4.06 -14.98 -17.39
N GLN A 28 3.95 -14.81 -16.08
CA GLN A 28 4.26 -15.89 -15.12
C GLN A 28 3.59 -15.66 -13.76
N ILE A 29 3.12 -16.73 -13.13
CA ILE A 29 2.63 -16.73 -11.74
C ILE A 29 3.53 -17.62 -10.89
N ARG A 30 3.94 -17.12 -9.71
CA ARG A 30 4.70 -17.88 -8.71
C ARG A 30 3.97 -17.80 -7.37
N ILE A 31 3.50 -18.95 -6.88
CA ILE A 31 2.76 -19.04 -5.62
C ILE A 31 3.70 -19.58 -4.54
N GLY A 32 3.69 -18.94 -3.37
CA GLY A 32 4.45 -19.39 -2.20
C GLY A 32 3.74 -20.53 -1.48
N THR A 33 4.29 -21.74 -1.55
CA THR A 33 3.72 -22.95 -0.90
C THR A 33 4.39 -23.29 0.43
N ASN A 34 5.55 -22.68 0.74
CA ASN A 34 6.31 -22.94 1.97
C ASN A 34 5.58 -22.39 3.20
N LYS A 35 5.73 -23.03 4.37
CA LYS A 35 5.06 -22.64 5.62
C LYS A 35 5.21 -21.14 5.96
N ASP A 36 6.37 -20.56 5.67
CA ASP A 36 6.66 -19.13 5.92
C ASP A 36 6.14 -18.18 4.83
N THR A 37 5.85 -18.68 3.62
CA THR A 37 5.41 -17.89 2.47
C THR A 37 3.99 -18.24 1.99
N ARG A 38 3.26 -19.07 2.74
CA ARG A 38 1.87 -19.41 2.40
C ARG A 38 1.00 -18.17 2.40
N GLY A 39 0.11 -18.07 1.41
CA GLY A 39 -0.77 -16.90 1.25
C GLY A 39 -0.08 -15.69 0.61
N THR A 40 1.10 -15.90 0.02
CA THR A 40 1.79 -14.92 -0.83
C THR A 40 1.95 -15.44 -2.25
N ALA A 41 1.87 -14.55 -3.23
CA ALA A 41 2.11 -14.88 -4.63
C ALA A 41 2.73 -13.70 -5.37
N PHE A 42 3.42 -14.03 -6.46
CA PHE A 42 4.04 -13.07 -7.37
C PHE A 42 3.48 -13.28 -8.77
N VAL A 43 3.04 -12.20 -9.38
CA VAL A 43 2.55 -12.19 -10.76
C VAL A 43 3.44 -11.28 -11.60
N VAL A 44 3.93 -11.82 -12.70
CA VAL A 44 4.79 -11.12 -13.65
C VAL A 44 3.94 -10.78 -14.87
N TYR A 45 3.73 -9.49 -15.08
CA TYR A 45 3.12 -8.94 -16.30
C TYR A 45 4.19 -8.49 -17.28
N GLU A 46 3.84 -8.47 -18.56
CA GLU A 46 4.67 -7.91 -19.63
C GLU A 46 4.66 -6.38 -19.60
N ASP A 47 3.48 -5.78 -19.39
CA ASP A 47 3.30 -4.33 -19.35
C ASP A 47 3.09 -3.81 -17.91
N ILE A 48 3.68 -2.65 -17.63
CA ILE A 48 3.51 -1.92 -16.37
C ILE A 48 2.15 -1.21 -16.27
N TYR A 49 1.55 -0.80 -17.40
CA TYR A 49 0.22 -0.17 -17.40
C TYR A 49 -0.87 -1.17 -16.98
N ASN A 50 -0.81 -2.37 -17.54
CA ASN A 50 -1.66 -3.50 -17.18
C ASN A 50 -1.55 -3.84 -15.68
N ALA A 51 -0.32 -3.89 -15.17
CA ALA A 51 -0.08 -4.14 -13.75
C ALA A 51 -0.72 -3.08 -12.84
N LYS A 52 -0.84 -1.81 -13.28
CA LYS A 52 -1.48 -0.76 -12.49
C LYS A 52 -2.98 -0.98 -12.35
N THR A 53 -3.65 -1.17 -13.48
CA THR A 53 -5.09 -1.43 -13.54
C THR A 53 -5.47 -2.64 -12.67
N VAL A 54 -4.70 -3.72 -12.76
CA VAL A 54 -4.93 -4.93 -11.95
C VAL A 54 -4.85 -4.65 -10.45
N VAL A 55 -3.86 -3.86 -10.00
CA VAL A 55 -3.73 -3.49 -8.58
C VAL A 55 -4.93 -2.68 -8.11
N ASP A 56 -5.36 -1.68 -8.88
CA ASP A 56 -6.50 -0.83 -8.52
C ASP A 56 -7.81 -1.62 -8.46
N HIS A 57 -8.02 -2.59 -9.36
CA HIS A 57 -9.26 -3.37 -9.41
C HIS A 57 -9.30 -4.56 -8.43
N LEU A 58 -8.18 -5.25 -8.22
CA LEU A 58 -8.15 -6.46 -7.38
C LEU A 58 -7.71 -6.18 -5.93
N SER A 59 -7.22 -4.98 -5.63
CA SER A 59 -6.97 -4.57 -4.24
C SER A 59 -8.30 -4.43 -3.49
N GLY A 60 -8.44 -5.19 -2.40
CA GLY A 60 -9.68 -5.22 -1.63
C GLY A 60 -10.74 -6.18 -2.20
N PHE A 61 -10.38 -7.03 -3.17
CA PHE A 61 -11.27 -8.10 -3.62
C PHE A 61 -11.43 -9.16 -2.52
N ASN A 62 -12.67 -9.54 -2.22
CA ASN A 62 -12.98 -10.54 -1.21
C ASN A 62 -12.96 -11.94 -1.82
N VAL A 63 -11.97 -12.75 -1.44
CA VAL A 63 -11.88 -14.16 -1.82
C VAL A 63 -11.92 -15.02 -0.57
N ALA A 64 -12.91 -15.90 -0.46
CA ALA A 64 -13.08 -16.80 0.68
C ALA A 64 -13.05 -16.06 2.04
N ASN A 65 -13.81 -14.95 2.15
CA ASN A 65 -13.90 -14.10 3.34
C ASN A 65 -12.58 -13.39 3.71
N ARG A 66 -11.64 -13.28 2.78
CA ARG A 66 -10.37 -12.56 2.95
C ARG A 66 -10.20 -11.52 1.86
N TYR A 67 -9.83 -10.32 2.27
CA TYR A 67 -9.50 -9.23 1.37
C TYR A 67 -8.08 -9.38 0.85
N LEU A 68 -7.93 -9.51 -0.46
CA LEU A 68 -6.63 -9.56 -1.11
C LEU A 68 -5.96 -8.19 -1.08
N THR A 69 -4.65 -8.17 -0.85
CA THR A 69 -3.86 -6.94 -0.94
C THR A 69 -2.79 -7.10 -2.01
N MET A 70 -2.78 -6.17 -2.98
CA MET A 70 -1.78 -6.15 -4.05
C MET A 70 -0.83 -4.98 -3.89
N LEU A 71 0.46 -5.23 -4.09
CA LEU A 71 1.54 -4.27 -4.00
C LEU A 71 2.44 -4.40 -5.21
N TYR A 72 3.05 -3.30 -5.64
CA TYR A 72 4.12 -3.37 -6.63
C TYR A 72 5.35 -4.02 -6.00
N TYR A 73 5.88 -5.05 -6.66
CA TYR A 73 7.10 -5.70 -6.21
C TYR A 73 8.32 -4.85 -6.54
N GLN A 74 9.01 -4.36 -5.51
CA GLN A 74 10.25 -3.58 -5.63
C GLN A 74 11.45 -4.45 -5.26
N GLN A 75 12.16 -4.99 -6.25
CA GLN A 75 13.37 -5.80 -6.05
C GLN A 75 14.46 -5.03 -5.27
N ALA A 76 14.53 -3.71 -5.45
CA ALA A 76 15.52 -2.83 -4.84
C ALA A 76 15.40 -2.70 -3.30
N ASN A 77 14.23 -2.97 -2.73
CA ASN A 77 13.98 -2.86 -1.29
C ASN A 77 14.27 -4.17 -0.52
N MET A 78 14.38 -5.32 -1.19
CA MET A 78 14.73 -6.59 -0.54
C MET A 78 16.24 -6.84 -0.43
N ALA A 79 17.06 -6.19 -1.27
CA ALA A 79 18.53 -6.25 -1.18
C ALA A 79 19.13 -5.27 -0.16
N ARG A 80 18.33 -4.37 0.42
CA ARG A 80 18.72 -3.50 1.53
C ARG A 80 17.86 -3.80 2.73
N SER A 81 18.29 -4.76 3.53
CA SER A 81 18.08 -4.69 4.97
C SER A 81 19.11 -3.70 5.55
N PRO A 82 18.84 -2.39 5.72
CA PRO A 82 19.48 -1.69 6.80
C PRO A 82 18.72 -2.16 8.03
N THR A 83 19.39 -2.95 8.85
CA THR A 83 19.15 -3.00 10.30
C THR A 83 18.59 -1.67 10.77
N ARG A 84 17.27 -1.60 11.01
CA ARG A 84 16.60 -0.40 11.57
C ARG A 84 16.87 -0.32 13.08
N ARG A 85 18.12 -0.55 13.46
CA ARG A 85 18.75 -0.04 14.68
C ARG A 85 19.36 1.30 14.30
N ARG A 86 18.61 2.39 14.40
CA ARG A 86 19.22 3.70 14.68
C ARG A 86 18.20 4.65 15.27
N ARG A 87 18.27 4.68 16.60
CA ARG A 87 18.11 5.84 17.49
C ARG A 87 16.83 6.65 17.23
N ARG A 88 15.82 6.34 18.04
CA ARG A 88 14.91 7.33 18.62
C ARG A 88 15.75 8.40 19.31
N LYS A 89 16.25 9.38 18.55
CA LYS A 89 16.71 10.64 19.15
C LYS A 89 15.44 11.32 19.64
N ARG A 90 15.17 11.19 20.93
CA ARG A 90 14.35 12.14 21.67
C ARG A 90 14.90 13.53 21.33
N LEU A 91 14.14 14.35 20.63
CA LEU A 91 14.38 15.78 20.53
C LEU A 91 13.68 16.42 21.72
N PRO A 92 14.38 16.87 22.77
CA PRO A 92 13.80 17.83 23.71
C PRO A 92 13.95 19.21 23.08
N GLY A 93 12.86 19.97 23.00
CA GLY A 93 12.95 21.40 22.71
C GLY A 93 12.16 21.88 21.50
N CYS A 94 10.84 21.64 21.47
CA CYS A 94 9.97 22.70 20.99
C CYS A 94 9.81 23.69 22.14
N ARG A 95 10.71 24.68 22.19
CA ARG A 95 10.54 25.86 23.04
C ARG A 95 9.24 26.53 22.60
N ARG A 96 8.29 26.68 23.52
CA ARG A 96 7.13 27.57 23.34
C ARG A 96 7.70 28.98 23.24
N SER A 97 7.83 29.48 22.03
CA SER A 97 8.05 30.90 21.78
C SER A 97 6.69 31.58 21.87
N THR A 98 6.39 32.12 23.05
CA THR A 98 5.37 33.14 23.24
C THR A 98 5.71 34.33 22.33
N ALA A 99 4.90 34.57 21.31
CA ALA A 99 4.98 35.78 20.49
C ALA A 99 3.56 36.19 20.07
N SER A 100 2.92 36.98 20.93
CA SER A 100 2.04 38.09 20.50
C SER A 100 2.95 39.32 20.30
N PRO A 101 2.56 40.45 19.67
CA PRO A 101 1.22 40.92 19.24
C PRO A 101 1.30 41.66 17.85
N PRO A 102 0.60 42.80 17.59
CA PRO A 102 -0.83 43.13 17.45
C PRO A 102 -1.20 43.48 15.97
N LYS A 103 -2.45 43.71 15.53
CA LYS A 103 -3.28 44.94 15.63
C LYS A 103 -4.53 44.72 14.74
N ILE A 104 -5.73 44.97 15.27
CA ILE A 104 -6.64 46.12 14.98
C ILE A 104 -7.23 46.14 13.55
N SER A 105 -8.50 45.77 13.49
CA SER A 105 -9.57 46.34 12.65
C SER A 105 -10.87 45.96 13.36
N ASP A 106 -11.39 46.74 14.30
CA ASP A 106 -12.14 47.99 14.13
C ASP A 106 -13.38 47.86 13.24
N PHE A 107 -14.47 48.43 13.76
CA PHE A 107 -15.81 48.59 13.18
C PHE A 107 -16.77 47.39 13.15
N SER A 108 -17.60 47.28 14.19
CA SER A 108 -19.03 46.95 14.06
C SER A 108 -19.81 47.46 15.27
N ASP A 109 -19.89 48.78 15.40
CA ASP A 109 -20.90 49.47 16.20
C ASP A 109 -21.68 50.40 15.27
N ARG A 110 -22.82 49.92 14.77
CA ARG A 110 -23.95 50.78 14.39
C ARG A 110 -25.24 49.97 14.24
N SER A 111 -26.04 50.10 15.29
CA SER A 111 -27.48 50.39 15.26
C SER A 111 -28.35 49.70 14.21
N SER A 112 -29.27 48.86 14.68
CA SER A 112 -30.65 48.76 14.19
C SER A 112 -31.49 48.38 15.43
N GLY A 113 -32.50 49.12 15.86
CA GLY A 113 -33.51 49.78 15.05
C GLY A 113 -34.58 48.76 14.74
#